data_AF-X8J335-F1
#
_entry.id   AF-X8J335-F1
#
_cell.length_a   1.000
_cell.length_b   1.000
_cell.length_c   1.000
_cell.angle_alpha   90.00
_cell.angle_beta   90.00
_cell.angle_gamma   90.00
#
_symmetry.space_group_name_H-M   'P 1'
#
loop_
_entity.id
_entity.type
_entity.pdbx_description
1 polymer ?
#
loop_
_entity_poly.entity_id
_entity_poly.type
_entity_poly.pdbx_seq_one_letter_code
_entity_poly.pdbx_strand_id
1 'polypeptide(L)'
;MTYSISIIPLPRLLPSILSVVTSYAQDLQGIENPAYWDVALYLERPNRLRTTNDVYEKHGIERYRAGRVRAIFQLPAHLRLFYPGPLAYLEVFVPFDSTPSPFTKLHSTKFDFDSRGHRRTLVVPISDIFFASHLAPKYHTLDPGLELHAYTDLLSVGEKFWLNHYYNHHIFQFIQHWRRRRPTLAERLLYNLQRAQIAGPSSSF
;
A
#
# COMPACT_ATOMS: atom_id res chain seq x y z
N MET A 1 35.57 -13.36 -9.00
CA MET A 1 34.31 -13.05 -9.71
C MET A 1 33.52 -12.12 -8.82
N THR A 2 33.34 -10.89 -9.26
CA THR A 2 32.86 -9.74 -8.48
C THR A 2 31.34 -9.65 -8.62
N TYR A 3 30.59 -9.86 -7.53
CA TYR A 3 29.12 -9.80 -7.57
C TYR A 3 28.63 -8.42 -7.14
N SER A 4 27.84 -7.79 -8.01
CA SER A 4 27.23 -6.48 -7.86
C SER A 4 25.96 -6.55 -7.02
N ILE A 5 25.92 -5.80 -5.92
CA ILE A 5 24.71 -5.55 -5.14
C ILE A 5 23.86 -4.52 -5.90
N SER A 6 22.68 -4.91 -6.37
CA SER A 6 21.72 -4.00 -7.00
C SER A 6 20.99 -3.18 -5.93
N ILE A 7 21.65 -2.14 -5.41
CA ILE A 7 20.98 -1.08 -4.66
C ILE A 7 20.18 -0.27 -5.70
N ILE A 8 18.85 -0.29 -5.62
CA ILE A 8 18.01 0.62 -6.42
C ILE A 8 18.44 2.05 -6.06
N PRO A 9 18.92 2.87 -7.02
CA PRO A 9 19.45 4.18 -6.71
C PRO A 9 18.33 5.07 -6.16
N LEU A 10 18.49 5.50 -4.91
CA LEU A 10 17.61 6.46 -4.23
C LEU A 10 18.15 7.87 -4.42
N PRO A 11 17.29 8.86 -4.75
CA PRO A 11 17.59 10.24 -4.42
C PRO A 11 17.29 10.46 -2.93
N ARG A 12 18.35 10.68 -2.14
CA ARG A 12 18.36 11.29 -0.80
C ARG A 12 17.54 10.58 0.30
N LEU A 13 18.09 9.48 0.83
CA LEU A 13 17.77 9.06 2.21
C LEU A 13 18.56 9.89 3.23
N LEU A 14 17.99 10.10 4.42
CA LEU A 14 18.68 10.72 5.54
C LEU A 14 19.92 9.89 5.97
N PRO A 15 21.02 10.52 6.41
CA PRO A 15 22.29 9.83 6.68
C PRO A 15 22.19 8.66 7.68
N SER A 16 21.29 8.76 8.66
CA SER A 16 21.07 7.72 9.66
C SER A 16 20.44 6.45 9.09
N ILE A 17 19.56 6.56 8.09
CA ILE A 17 18.92 5.42 7.44
C ILE A 17 19.91 4.71 6.50
N LEU A 18 20.78 5.47 5.83
CA LEU A 18 21.85 4.95 4.99
C LEU A 18 22.77 3.99 5.76
N SER A 19 23.16 4.33 6.99
CA SER A 19 24.04 3.50 7.81
C SER A 19 23.44 2.15 8.24
N VAL A 20 22.11 2.09 8.38
CA VAL A 20 21.39 0.87 8.77
C VAL A 20 21.16 -0.02 7.55
N VAL A 21 20.86 0.57 6.38
CA VAL A 21 20.68 -0.18 5.13
C VAL A 21 21.98 -0.86 4.69
N THR A 22 23.14 -0.23 4.89
CA THR A 22 24.44 -0.84 4.57
C THR A 22 24.84 -1.98 5.50
N SER A 23 24.44 -1.98 6.79
CA SER A 23 24.80 -3.08 7.70
C SER A 23 24.04 -4.37 7.37
N TYR A 24 22.77 -4.28 6.94
CA TYR A 24 21.99 -5.46 6.54
C TYR A 24 22.39 -6.03 5.17
N ALA A 25 23.07 -5.27 4.32
CA ALA A 25 23.61 -5.77 3.06
C ALA A 25 24.74 -6.80 3.25
N GLN A 26 25.40 -6.82 4.42
CA GLN A 26 26.46 -7.78 4.74
C GLN A 26 25.90 -9.14 5.20
N ASP A 27 24.72 -9.19 5.82
CA ASP A 27 24.12 -10.43 6.35
C ASP A 27 23.28 -11.23 5.34
N LEU A 28 23.05 -10.70 4.13
CA LEU A 28 22.23 -11.33 3.08
C LEU A 28 23.05 -12.11 2.04
N GLN A 29 24.33 -12.37 2.27
CA GLN A 29 25.27 -13.01 1.33
C GLN A 29 24.95 -14.49 0.98
N GLY A 30 23.83 -15.06 1.40
CA GLY A 30 23.45 -16.45 1.13
C GLY A 30 22.04 -16.68 0.58
N ILE A 31 21.27 -15.63 0.28
CA ILE A 31 19.91 -15.80 -0.28
C ILE A 31 19.99 -15.59 -1.80
N GLU A 32 19.96 -16.69 -2.56
CA GLU A 32 20.14 -16.69 -4.02
C GLU A 32 19.15 -15.82 -4.81
N ASN A 33 18.03 -15.40 -4.21
CA ASN A 33 17.23 -14.24 -4.63
C ASN A 33 16.34 -13.83 -3.46
N PRO A 34 16.51 -12.65 -2.83
CA PRO A 34 15.58 -12.20 -1.80
C PRO A 34 14.18 -12.11 -2.41
N ALA A 35 13.16 -12.60 -1.68
CA ALA A 35 11.77 -12.47 -2.10
C ALA A 35 11.46 -11.00 -2.37
N TYR A 36 11.30 -10.66 -3.65
CA TYR A 36 11.13 -9.29 -4.11
C TYR A 36 9.66 -8.91 -3.97
N TRP A 37 9.35 -8.16 -2.91
CA TRP A 37 8.01 -7.56 -2.72
C TRP A 37 8.05 -6.12 -3.22
N ASP A 38 7.71 -5.90 -4.48
CA ASP A 38 7.57 -4.53 -4.99
C ASP A 38 6.44 -3.78 -4.29
N VAL A 39 5.28 -4.43 -4.13
CA VAL A 39 4.08 -3.79 -3.60
C VAL A 39 3.40 -4.68 -2.56
N ALA A 40 3.10 -4.09 -1.41
CA ALA A 40 2.35 -4.69 -0.32
C ALA A 40 0.95 -4.07 -0.22
N LEU A 41 -0.05 -4.90 0.03
CA LEU A 41 -1.33 -4.46 0.57
C LEU A 41 -1.24 -4.43 2.09
N TYR A 42 -1.43 -3.27 2.68
CA TYR A 42 -1.50 -3.09 4.12
C TYR A 42 -2.87 -2.57 4.53
N LEU A 43 -3.29 -2.93 5.74
CA LEU A 43 -4.55 -2.43 6.28
C LEU A 43 -4.39 -0.95 6.61
N GLU A 44 -5.19 -0.10 5.99
CA GLU A 44 -5.23 1.31 6.36
C GLU A 44 -5.91 1.41 7.72
N ARG A 45 -5.11 1.48 8.79
CA ARG A 45 -5.65 1.67 10.13
C ARG A 45 -6.49 2.95 10.12
N PRO A 46 -7.78 2.92 10.51
CA PRO A 46 -8.48 4.15 10.82
C PRO A 46 -7.67 4.85 11.89
N ASN A 47 -7.50 6.18 11.77
CA ASN A 47 -6.82 7.03 12.75
C ASN A 47 -6.90 6.41 14.15
N ARG A 48 -5.76 6.06 14.78
CA ARG A 48 -5.73 5.46 16.13
C ARG A 48 -6.39 6.35 17.22
N LEU A 49 -6.85 7.54 16.83
CA LEU A 49 -7.57 8.54 17.62
C LEU A 49 -9.08 8.61 17.34
N ARG A 50 -9.62 7.84 16.38
CA ARG A 50 -11.07 7.76 16.13
C ARG A 50 -11.68 6.59 16.91
N THR A 51 -12.76 6.89 17.60
CA THR A 51 -13.54 5.97 18.41
C THR A 51 -14.05 4.77 17.60
N THR A 52 -14.08 3.62 18.26
CA THR A 52 -14.39 2.26 17.77
C THR A 52 -15.79 2.07 17.17
N ASN A 53 -16.58 3.15 17.01
CA ASN A 53 -17.99 3.10 16.61
C ASN A 53 -18.24 3.69 15.20
N ASP A 54 -17.21 4.03 14.42
CA ASP A 54 -17.39 4.50 13.04
C ASP A 54 -17.57 3.27 12.12
N VAL A 55 -18.80 2.75 12.04
CA VAL A 55 -19.21 1.60 11.21
C VAL A 55 -19.19 1.92 9.69
N TYR A 56 -18.74 3.13 9.30
CA TYR A 56 -18.03 3.33 8.04
C TYR A 56 -16.62 2.71 8.10
N GLU A 57 -16.54 1.49 8.62
CA GLU A 57 -15.47 0.59 8.27
C GLU A 57 -15.47 0.57 6.75
N LYS A 58 -14.36 0.97 6.15
CA LYS A 58 -14.13 0.73 4.72
C LYS A 58 -14.52 -0.74 4.44
N HIS A 59 -15.16 -1.02 3.31
CA HIS A 59 -15.60 -2.38 3.01
C HIS A 59 -14.73 -2.99 1.91
N GLY A 60 -14.42 -4.27 2.08
CA GLY A 60 -13.60 -5.01 1.12
C GLY A 60 -12.26 -4.36 0.82
N ILE A 61 -11.97 -4.15 -0.46
CA ILE A 61 -10.67 -3.63 -0.91
C ILE A 61 -10.42 -2.20 -0.44
N GLU A 62 -11.47 -1.44 -0.12
CA GLU A 62 -11.35 -0.05 0.35
C GLU A 62 -10.63 0.03 1.71
N ARG A 63 -10.57 -1.07 2.48
CA ARG A 63 -9.86 -1.15 3.78
C ARG A 63 -8.35 -1.17 3.61
N TYR A 64 -7.88 -1.51 2.41
CA TYR A 64 -6.49 -1.78 2.14
C TYR A 64 -5.94 -0.68 1.24
N ARG A 65 -4.65 -0.42 1.41
CA ARG A 65 -3.88 0.42 0.51
C ARG A 65 -2.70 -0.36 -0.03
N ALA A 66 -2.33 -0.06 -1.26
CA ALA A 66 -1.04 -0.45 -1.77
C ALA A 66 0.05 0.45 -1.16
N GLY A 67 1.21 -0.14 -0.90
CA GLY A 67 2.44 0.55 -0.58
C GLY A 67 3.59 -0.13 -1.31
N ARG A 68 4.40 0.64 -2.04
CA ARG A 68 5.63 0.13 -2.63
C ARG A 68 6.65 -0.04 -1.52
N VAL A 69 7.15 -1.25 -1.32
CA VAL A 69 8.15 -1.52 -0.28
C VAL A 69 9.50 -1.01 -0.77
N ARG A 70 10.17 -0.15 0.00
CA ARG A 70 11.53 0.30 -0.32
C ARG A 70 12.57 -0.33 0.59
N ALA A 71 12.18 -0.67 1.82
CA ALA A 71 13.06 -1.33 2.77
C ALA A 71 12.25 -2.10 3.81
N ILE A 72 12.84 -3.20 4.28
CA ILE A 72 12.43 -3.93 5.47
C ILE A 72 13.61 -3.88 6.45
N PHE A 73 13.35 -3.53 7.71
CA PHE A 73 14.41 -3.32 8.69
C PHE A 73 13.94 -3.61 10.10
N GLN A 74 14.89 -3.87 11.00
CA GLN A 74 14.64 -3.88 12.44
C GLN A 74 15.27 -2.66 13.08
N LEU A 75 14.63 -2.17 14.14
CA LEU A 75 15.20 -1.09 14.93
C LEU A 75 16.44 -1.57 15.71
N PRO A 76 17.43 -0.69 15.94
CA PRO A 76 18.53 -0.94 16.85
C PRO A 76 18.04 -1.35 18.25
N ALA A 77 18.83 -2.14 18.97
CA ALA A 77 18.43 -2.75 20.25
C ALA A 77 17.81 -1.76 21.25
N HIS A 78 18.35 -0.55 21.38
CA HIS A 78 17.86 0.48 22.29
C HIS A 78 16.48 1.05 21.92
N LEU A 79 16.04 0.92 20.66
CA LEU A 79 14.72 1.36 20.19
C LEU A 79 13.71 0.20 20.10
N ARG A 80 14.14 -1.05 20.26
CA ARG A 80 13.25 -2.23 20.22
C ARG A 80 12.22 -2.26 21.35
N LEU A 81 12.45 -1.50 22.42
CA LEU A 81 11.48 -1.26 23.49
C LEU A 81 10.17 -0.64 22.96
N PHE A 82 10.24 0.19 21.93
CA PHE A 82 9.06 0.83 21.33
C PHE A 82 8.38 -0.04 20.26
N TYR A 83 9.18 -0.75 19.46
CA TYR A 83 8.70 -1.73 18.48
C TYR A 83 9.69 -2.89 18.39
N PRO A 84 9.33 -4.08 18.93
CA PRO A 84 10.25 -5.22 18.96
C PRO A 84 10.34 -5.97 17.62
N GLY A 85 9.36 -5.78 16.74
CA GLY A 85 9.24 -6.50 15.47
C GLY A 85 9.88 -5.77 14.28
N PRO A 86 10.01 -6.48 13.14
CA PRO A 86 10.47 -5.87 11.90
C PRO A 86 9.44 -4.88 11.34
N LEU A 87 9.95 -3.84 10.68
CA LEU A 87 9.21 -2.74 10.10
C LEU A 87 9.45 -2.68 8.59
N ALA A 88 8.49 -2.12 7.86
CA ALA A 88 8.58 -1.85 6.43
C ALA A 88 8.43 -0.36 6.16
N TYR A 89 9.30 0.20 5.32
CA TYR A 89 9.18 1.56 4.79
C TYR A 89 8.52 1.52 3.41
N LEU A 90 7.38 2.18 3.30
CA LEU A 90 6.48 2.14 2.15
C LEU A 90 6.36 3.51 1.49
N GLU A 91 6.45 3.58 0.16
CA GLU A 91 5.85 4.68 -0.62
C GLU A 91 4.37 4.37 -0.85
N VAL A 92 3.49 5.27 -0.45
CA VAL A 92 2.06 4.97 -0.29
C VAL A 92 1.27 5.36 -1.53
N PHE A 93 0.26 4.56 -1.83
CA PHE A 93 -0.74 4.86 -2.84
C PHE A 93 -2.03 5.40 -2.19
N VAL A 94 -2.82 6.13 -2.96
CA VAL A 94 -4.18 6.53 -2.54
C VAL A 94 -5.08 5.30 -2.40
N PRO A 95 -6.22 5.38 -1.69
CA PRO A 95 -7.17 4.27 -1.64
C PRO A 95 -7.57 3.83 -3.04
N PHE A 96 -7.85 2.55 -3.19
CA PHE A 96 -8.37 2.02 -4.45
C PHE A 96 -9.71 2.64 -4.81
N ASP A 97 -9.95 2.83 -6.11
CA ASP A 97 -11.25 3.23 -6.61
C ASP A 97 -12.33 2.23 -6.13
N SER A 98 -13.39 2.78 -5.54
CA SER A 98 -14.52 2.02 -5.01
C SER A 98 -15.21 1.17 -6.08
N THR A 99 -15.25 1.68 -7.31
CA THR A 99 -15.83 0.98 -8.46
C THR A 99 -14.72 0.41 -9.34
N PRO A 100 -14.66 -0.92 -9.53
CA PRO A 100 -13.69 -1.51 -10.45
C PRO A 100 -14.03 -1.12 -11.89
N SER A 101 -13.03 -1.18 -12.77
CA SER A 101 -13.22 -0.96 -14.21
C SER A 101 -14.33 -1.85 -14.77
N PRO A 102 -15.28 -1.32 -15.58
CA PRO A 102 -16.34 -2.14 -16.15
C PRO A 102 -15.80 -3.21 -17.11
N PHE A 103 -14.67 -2.96 -17.76
CA PHE A 103 -14.05 -3.84 -18.75
C PHE A 103 -13.14 -4.89 -18.11
N THR A 104 -12.18 -4.44 -17.29
CA THR A 104 -11.15 -5.33 -16.72
C THR A 104 -11.52 -5.89 -15.36
N LYS A 105 -12.55 -5.32 -14.72
CA LYS A 105 -12.91 -5.56 -13.32
C LYS A 105 -11.76 -5.31 -12.34
N LEU A 106 -10.71 -4.57 -12.72
CA LEU A 106 -9.59 -4.24 -11.84
C LEU A 106 -9.88 -2.97 -11.06
N HIS A 107 -9.35 -2.89 -9.83
CA HIS A 107 -9.35 -1.66 -9.03
C HIS A 107 -8.14 -0.80 -9.38
N SER A 108 -8.31 0.51 -9.31
CA SER A 108 -7.31 1.46 -9.76
C SER A 108 -6.80 2.32 -8.61
N THR A 109 -5.53 2.72 -8.68
CA THR A 109 -4.88 3.60 -7.69
C THR A 109 -3.75 4.39 -8.35
N LYS A 110 -3.14 5.30 -7.59
CA LYS A 110 -1.99 6.13 -7.95
C LYS A 110 -1.19 6.48 -6.69
N PHE A 111 0.03 6.99 -6.85
CA PHE A 111 0.80 7.46 -5.70
C PHE A 111 0.06 8.56 -4.93
N ASP A 112 0.18 8.51 -3.61
CA ASP A 112 -0.24 9.59 -2.73
C ASP A 112 0.90 10.60 -2.64
N PHE A 113 0.62 11.87 -2.90
CA PHE A 113 1.60 12.95 -2.90
C PHE A 113 1.29 13.93 -1.77
N ASP A 114 2.34 14.44 -1.12
CA ASP A 114 2.21 15.52 -0.15
C ASP A 114 1.99 16.89 -0.82
N SER A 115 1.81 17.94 -0.02
CA SER A 115 1.61 19.30 -0.52
C SER A 115 2.84 19.88 -1.26
N ARG A 116 3.99 19.21 -1.19
CA ARG A 116 5.23 19.58 -1.87
C ARG A 116 5.47 18.74 -3.13
N GLY A 117 4.56 17.84 -3.48
CA GLY A 117 4.67 16.97 -4.64
C GLY A 117 5.60 15.76 -4.45
N HIS A 118 5.99 15.43 -3.21
CA HIS A 118 6.74 14.22 -2.93
C HIS A 118 5.82 13.05 -2.63
N ARG A 119 6.25 11.84 -3.00
CA ARG A 119 5.52 10.62 -2.64
C ARG A 119 5.44 10.51 -1.13
N ARG A 120 4.22 10.38 -0.61
CA ARG A 120 4.00 10.16 0.81
C ARG A 120 4.56 8.80 1.20
N THR A 121 5.24 8.75 2.33
CA THR A 121 5.83 7.50 2.85
C THR A 121 5.35 7.18 4.25
N LEU A 122 5.31 5.89 4.60
CA LEU A 122 4.95 5.40 5.92
C LEU A 122 5.90 4.31 6.38
N VAL A 123 6.09 4.21 7.70
CA VAL A 123 6.72 3.04 8.35
C VAL A 123 5.62 2.26 9.04
N VAL A 124 5.47 0.98 8.70
CA VAL A 124 4.47 0.09 9.29
C VAL A 124 5.12 -1.18 9.83
N PRO A 125 4.61 -1.78 10.91
CA PRO A 125 4.97 -3.14 11.28
C PRO A 125 4.67 -4.11 10.14
N ILE A 126 5.54 -5.11 9.91
CA ILE A 126 5.25 -6.14 8.89
C ILE A 126 3.94 -6.87 9.19
N SER A 127 3.56 -7.01 10.46
CA SER A 127 2.28 -7.59 10.87
C SER A 127 1.05 -6.86 10.32
N ASP A 128 1.20 -5.61 9.86
CA ASP A 128 0.11 -4.84 9.24
C ASP A 128 0.03 -5.03 7.72
N ILE A 129 1.03 -5.68 7.13
CA ILE A 129 1.05 -6.09 5.72
C ILE A 129 0.27 -7.40 5.59
N PHE A 130 -0.76 -7.38 4.75
CA PHE A 130 -1.69 -8.49 4.61
C PHE A 130 -1.34 -9.39 3.42
N PHE A 131 -0.92 -8.79 2.30
CA PHE A 131 -0.55 -9.53 1.09
C PHE A 131 0.57 -8.84 0.32
N ALA A 132 1.47 -9.63 -0.26
CA ALA A 132 2.22 -9.18 -1.43
C ALA A 132 1.25 -9.07 -2.62
N SER A 133 1.41 -8.01 -3.42
CA SER A 133 0.51 -7.67 -4.51
C SER A 133 1.28 -7.13 -5.71
N HIS A 134 0.59 -7.02 -6.84
CA HIS A 134 1.16 -6.50 -8.07
C HIS A 134 0.32 -5.37 -8.61
N LEU A 135 0.97 -4.25 -8.93
CA LEU A 135 0.37 -3.10 -9.59
C LEU A 135 0.86 -3.05 -11.03
N ALA A 136 -0.05 -3.19 -11.99
CA ALA A 136 0.26 -3.01 -13.39
C ALA A 136 0.01 -1.54 -13.78
N PRO A 137 0.95 -0.84 -14.43
CA PRO A 137 0.69 0.53 -14.88
C PRO A 137 -0.45 0.55 -15.91
N LYS A 138 -1.22 1.64 -15.91
CA LYS A 138 -2.14 1.92 -17.00
C LYS A 138 -1.33 2.43 -18.18
N TYR A 139 -0.91 1.53 -19.07
CA TYR A 139 -0.02 1.89 -20.19
C TYR A 139 -0.52 3.07 -21.04
N HIS A 140 -1.84 3.22 -21.18
CA HIS A 140 -2.45 4.34 -21.91
C HIS A 140 -2.35 5.71 -21.19
N THR A 141 -1.84 5.75 -19.95
CA THR A 141 -1.56 7.00 -19.21
C THR A 141 -0.07 7.25 -19.06
N LEU A 142 0.78 6.43 -19.67
CA LEU A 142 2.21 6.72 -19.70
C LEU A 142 2.47 7.85 -20.69
N ASP A 143 3.56 8.59 -20.46
CA ASP A 143 4.04 9.59 -21.40
C ASP A 143 4.30 8.92 -22.76
N PRO A 144 3.68 9.36 -23.87
CA PRO A 144 3.92 8.79 -25.20
C PRO A 144 5.38 8.87 -25.66
N GLY A 145 6.16 9.82 -25.13
CA GLY A 145 7.59 9.94 -25.41
C GLY A 145 8.49 9.04 -24.55
N LEU A 146 7.92 8.28 -23.61
CA LEU A 146 8.69 7.44 -22.71
C LEU A 146 9.14 6.14 -23.41
N GLU A 147 10.45 5.99 -23.56
CA GLU A 147 11.03 4.71 -23.98
C GLU A 147 11.05 3.72 -22.81
N LEU A 148 10.41 2.57 -23.01
CA LEU A 148 10.39 1.48 -22.03
C LEU A 148 11.54 0.50 -22.33
N HIS A 149 12.45 0.36 -21.38
CA HIS A 149 13.55 -0.60 -21.42
C HIS A 149 13.36 -1.67 -20.34
N ALA A 150 14.11 -2.77 -20.43
CA ALA A 150 14.04 -3.88 -19.48
C ALA A 150 14.37 -3.48 -18.03
N TYR A 151 15.12 -2.39 -17.83
CA TYR A 151 15.49 -1.84 -16.52
C TYR A 151 14.60 -0.67 -16.09
N THR A 152 13.58 -0.31 -16.88
CA THR A 152 12.66 0.77 -16.52
C THR A 152 11.77 0.31 -15.38
N ASP A 153 11.90 0.96 -14.23
CA ASP A 153 11.01 0.76 -13.10
C ASP A 153 9.65 1.39 -13.37
N LEU A 154 8.68 0.55 -13.75
CA LEU A 154 7.31 0.95 -14.07
C LEU A 154 6.59 1.64 -12.90
N LEU A 155 6.95 1.32 -11.65
CA LEU A 155 6.40 2.01 -10.47
C LEU A 155 7.05 3.38 -10.27
N SER A 156 8.19 3.67 -10.89
CA SER A 156 8.76 5.02 -10.85
C SER A 156 8.15 5.94 -11.90
N VAL A 157 7.86 5.43 -13.10
CA VAL A 157 7.36 6.23 -14.23
C VAL A 157 5.84 6.24 -14.38
N GLY A 158 5.15 5.26 -13.83
CA GLY A 158 3.69 5.16 -13.96
C GLY A 158 2.93 6.21 -13.15
N GLU A 159 1.91 6.81 -13.75
CA GLU A 159 1.00 7.75 -13.07
C GLU A 159 -0.12 7.01 -12.33
N LYS A 160 -0.74 6.02 -12.99
CA LYS A 160 -1.88 5.26 -12.50
C LYS A 160 -1.65 3.78 -12.68
N PHE A 161 -2.23 3.00 -11.79
CA PHE A 161 -2.01 1.56 -11.72
C PHE A 161 -3.31 0.80 -11.53
N TRP A 162 -3.34 -0.43 -12.05
CA TRP A 162 -4.34 -1.44 -11.77
C TRP A 162 -3.81 -2.43 -10.74
N LEU A 163 -4.62 -2.74 -9.73
CA LEU A 163 -4.37 -3.88 -8.86
C LEU A 163 -4.59 -5.16 -9.66
N ASN A 164 -3.51 -5.87 -9.95
CA ASN A 164 -3.58 -7.16 -10.62
C ASN A 164 -3.95 -8.25 -9.59
N HIS A 165 -5.24 -8.46 -9.38
CA HIS A 165 -5.72 -9.52 -8.50
C HIS A 165 -5.57 -10.93 -9.09
N TYR A 166 -5.03 -11.07 -10.31
CA TYR A 166 -4.67 -12.36 -10.90
C TYR A 166 -3.22 -12.76 -10.62
N TYR A 167 -2.44 -11.89 -9.97
CA TYR A 167 -1.02 -12.12 -9.68
C TYR A 167 -0.77 -13.39 -8.86
N ASN A 168 -1.61 -13.64 -7.86
CA ASN A 168 -1.51 -14.86 -7.07
C ASN A 168 -2.91 -15.39 -6.71
N HIS A 169 -2.98 -16.66 -6.32
CA HIS A 169 -4.27 -17.29 -6.02
C HIS A 169 -4.96 -16.68 -4.79
N HIS A 170 -4.19 -16.29 -3.78
CA HIS A 170 -4.73 -15.76 -2.53
C HIS A 170 -5.38 -14.38 -2.69
N ILE A 171 -4.74 -13.46 -3.42
CA ILE A 171 -5.27 -12.14 -3.73
C ILE A 171 -6.50 -12.26 -4.63
N PHE A 172 -6.52 -13.23 -5.55
CA PHE A 172 -7.71 -13.53 -6.35
C PHE A 172 -8.88 -13.93 -5.45
N GLN A 173 -8.70 -14.97 -4.62
CA GLN A 173 -9.73 -15.44 -3.70
C GLN A 173 -10.21 -14.33 -2.75
N PHE A 174 -9.28 -13.56 -2.22
CA PHE A 174 -9.55 -12.43 -1.34
C PHE A 174 -10.43 -11.38 -2.02
N ILE A 175 -10.14 -10.98 -3.26
CA ILE A 175 -10.96 -10.04 -4.00
C ILE A 175 -12.34 -10.64 -4.32
N GLN A 176 -12.42 -11.92 -4.73
CA GLN A 176 -13.71 -12.58 -5.00
C GLN A 176 -14.58 -12.66 -3.74
N HIS A 177 -13.98 -12.96 -2.60
CA HIS A 177 -14.66 -12.97 -1.31
C HIS A 177 -15.35 -11.64 -1.03
N TRP A 178 -14.62 -10.53 -1.20
CA TRP A 178 -15.16 -9.20 -0.95
C TRP A 178 -16.17 -8.74 -2.00
N ARG A 179 -16.05 -9.19 -3.25
CA ARG A 179 -17.08 -8.92 -4.28
C ARG A 179 -18.42 -9.55 -3.93
N ARG A 180 -18.41 -10.78 -3.41
CA ARG A 180 -19.64 -11.48 -2.98
C ARG A 180 -20.30 -10.85 -1.77
N ARG A 181 -19.52 -10.17 -0.92
CA ARG A 181 -19.96 -9.53 0.33
C ARG A 181 -20.13 -8.02 0.22
N ARG A 182 -20.13 -7.47 -1.00
CA ARG A 182 -20.27 -6.02 -1.19
C ARG A 182 -21.71 -5.61 -0.84
N PRO A 183 -21.91 -4.69 0.13
CA PRO A 183 -23.25 -4.17 0.42
C PRO A 183 -23.84 -3.50 -0.82
N THR A 184 -25.11 -3.72 -1.05
CA THR A 184 -25.89 -3.07 -2.10
C THR A 184 -25.99 -1.57 -1.84
N LEU A 185 -26.29 -0.79 -2.87
CA LEU A 185 -26.53 0.65 -2.71
C LEU A 185 -27.67 0.91 -1.72
N ALA A 186 -28.73 0.11 -1.76
CA ALA A 186 -29.88 0.23 -0.86
C ALA A 186 -29.47 0.03 0.61
N GLU A 187 -28.69 -1.02 0.91
CA GLU A 187 -28.16 -1.27 2.26
C GLU A 187 -27.27 -0.13 2.74
N ARG A 188 -26.42 0.42 1.86
CA ARG A 188 -25.56 1.57 2.18
C ARG A 188 -26.38 2.83 2.47
N LEU A 189 -27.40 3.11 1.65
CA LEU A 189 -28.28 4.27 1.85
C LEU A 189 -29.10 4.14 3.13
N LEU A 190 -29.65 2.96 3.41
CA LEU A 190 -30.41 2.68 4.63
C LEU A 190 -29.55 2.93 5.87
N TYR A 191 -28.33 2.40 5.87
CA TYR A 191 -27.37 2.64 6.94
C TYR A 191 -27.05 4.13 7.12
N ASN A 192 -26.84 4.87 6.03
CA ASN A 192 -26.54 6.31 6.09
C ASN A 192 -27.70 7.13 6.65
N LEU A 193 -28.93 6.76 6.30
CA LEU A 193 -30.15 7.39 6.83
C LEU A 193 -30.30 7.12 8.34
N GLN A 194 -30.08 5.88 8.78
CA GLN A 194 -30.10 5.53 10.21
C GLN A 194 -29.04 6.32 10.99
N ARG A 195 -27.83 6.48 10.44
CA ARG A 195 -26.78 7.31 11.06
C ARG A 195 -27.18 8.77 11.18
N ALA A 196 -27.75 9.35 10.12
CA ALA A 196 -28.17 10.75 10.12
C ALA A 196 -29.24 11.03 11.19
N GLN A 197 -30.12 10.06 11.45
CA GLN A 197 -31.14 10.14 12.49
C GLN A 197 -30.54 10.06 13.91
N ILE A 198 -29.53 9.19 14.12
CA ILE A 198 -28.83 9.05 15.41
C ILE A 198 -27.95 10.28 15.72
N ALA A 199 -27.44 10.97 14.69
CA ALA A 199 -26.60 12.16 14.82
C ALA A 199 -27.39 13.48 14.82
N GLY A 200 -28.72 13.44 14.93
CA GLY A 200 -29.56 14.64 15.06
C GLY A 200 -29.21 15.44 16.32
N PRO A 201 -29.44 16.77 16.33
CA PRO A 201 -28.99 17.63 17.41
C PRO A 201 -29.62 17.17 18.72
N SER A 202 -28.80 16.96 19.74
CA SER A 202 -29.25 16.90 21.12
C SER A 202 -29.90 18.23 21.45
N SER A 203 -31.22 18.32 21.25
CA SER A 203 -32.05 19.42 21.72
C SER A 203 -32.11 19.33 23.24
N SER A 204 -31.10 19.89 23.90
CA SER A 204 -31.18 20.28 25.31
C SER A 204 -31.87 21.63 25.37
N PHE A 205 -33.15 21.62 25.75
CA PHE A 205 -33.80 22.72 26.45
C PHE A 205 -33.50 22.60 27.94
#